data_AF-A0A9P5Z2Q1-F1
#
_entry.id   AF-A0A9P5Z2Q1-F1
#
_cell.length_a   1.000
_cell.length_b   1.000
_cell.length_c   1.000
_cell.angle_alpha   90.00
_cell.angle_beta   90.00
_cell.angle_gamma   90.00
#
_symmetry.space_group_name_H-M   'P 1'
#
loop_
_entity.id
_entity.type
_entity.pdbx_description
1 polymer ?
#
loop_
_entity_poly.entity_id
_entity_poly.type
_entity_poly.pdbx_seq_one_letter_code
_entity_poly.pdbx_strand_id
1 'polypeptide(L)'
;MTALRNRAEERAKYMPISISEDDIANVSGNAPSYLKEAALRWYIVLNGRPGFRGFGFVTRQRVRVTEVSLEPSVDDPEKISAKMVTELEVTPDMCNVDGILEQGCMCGLMDEARR
;
A
#
# COMPACT_ATOMS: atom_id res chain seq x y z
N MET A 1 12.71 20.25 -19.98
CA MET A 1 12.75 19.29 -18.85
C MET A 1 12.44 19.92 -17.47
N THR A 2 12.05 21.20 -17.39
CA THR A 2 11.85 21.92 -16.10
C THR A 2 10.38 21.89 -15.61
N ALA A 3 9.40 21.76 -16.51
CA ALA A 3 7.98 21.85 -16.17
C ALA A 3 7.39 20.60 -15.46
N LEU A 4 7.97 19.42 -15.68
CA LEU A 4 7.55 18.19 -15.01
C LEU A 4 8.03 18.12 -13.54
N ARG A 5 9.16 18.77 -13.25
CA ARG A 5 9.74 18.84 -11.90
C ARG A 5 8.89 19.72 -10.98
N ASN A 6 8.42 20.87 -11.48
CA ASN A 6 7.55 21.80 -10.72
C ASN A 6 6.17 21.20 -10.37
N ARG A 7 5.60 20.35 -11.24
CA ARG A 7 4.31 19.69 -10.95
C ARG A 7 4.39 18.63 -9.86
N ALA A 8 5.54 17.97 -9.70
CA ALA A 8 5.78 17.02 -8.62
C ALA A 8 5.91 17.75 -7.27
N GLU A 9 6.61 18.88 -7.26
CA GLU A 9 6.79 19.74 -6.08
C GLU A 9 5.47 20.40 -5.62
N GLU A 10 4.62 20.84 -6.54
CA GLU A 10 3.28 21.39 -6.20
C GLU A 10 2.31 20.35 -5.64
N ARG A 11 2.38 19.09 -6.10
CA ARG A 11 1.51 18.01 -5.62
C ARG A 11 1.83 17.56 -4.19
N ALA A 12 3.09 17.69 -3.75
CA ALA A 12 3.50 17.40 -2.39
C ALA A 12 2.89 18.37 -1.34
N LYS A 13 2.36 19.52 -1.78
CA LYS A 13 1.82 20.57 -0.92
C LYS A 13 0.48 20.22 -0.25
N TYR A 14 -0.27 19.24 -0.77
CA TYR A 14 -1.66 18.98 -0.33
C TYR A 14 -1.87 17.76 0.57
N MET A 15 -0.80 17.08 0.97
CA MET A 15 -0.87 16.09 2.05
C MET A 15 0.55 15.87 2.60
N PRO A 16 0.96 16.51 3.71
CA PRO A 16 2.28 16.26 4.29
C PRO A 16 2.21 14.95 5.09
N ILE A 17 1.95 13.84 4.40
CA ILE A 17 2.30 12.52 4.91
C ILE A 17 3.80 12.41 4.69
N SER A 18 4.56 12.79 5.71
CA SER A 18 5.98 12.51 5.81
C SER A 18 6.14 11.01 6.04
N ILE A 19 6.78 10.33 5.09
CA ILE A 19 7.18 8.93 5.23
C ILE A 19 8.66 8.97 5.56
N SER A 20 9.10 8.20 6.55
CA SER A 20 10.51 8.17 6.90
C SER A 20 11.32 7.48 5.80
N GLU A 21 12.59 7.87 5.64
CA GLU A 21 13.50 7.17 4.72
C GLU A 21 13.70 5.72 5.13
N ASP A 22 13.66 5.43 6.44
CA ASP A 22 13.74 4.08 7.00
C ASP A 22 12.54 3.21 6.55
N ASP A 23 11.33 3.76 6.57
CA ASP A 23 10.13 3.05 6.08
C ASP A 23 10.26 2.69 4.60
N ILE A 24 10.82 3.59 3.78
CA ILE A 24 11.04 3.35 2.35
C ILE A 24 12.14 2.30 2.15
N ALA A 25 13.21 2.35 2.95
CA ALA A 25 14.32 1.41 2.89
C ALA A 25 13.92 -0.02 3.31
N ASN A 26 12.95 -0.14 4.22
CA ASN A 26 12.42 -1.44 4.66
C ASN A 26 11.50 -2.11 3.61
N VAL A 27 11.04 -1.38 2.58
CA VAL A 27 10.30 -1.97 1.46
C VAL A 27 11.27 -2.63 0.50
N SER A 28 11.16 -3.95 0.36
CA SER A 28 11.97 -4.76 -0.54
C SER A 28 11.59 -4.56 -2.03
N GLY A 29 12.29 -5.24 -2.93
CA GLY A 29 12.02 -5.20 -4.38
C GLY A 29 12.88 -4.19 -5.14
N ASN A 30 12.83 -4.31 -6.47
CA ASN A 30 13.71 -3.59 -7.42
C ASN A 30 13.18 -2.19 -7.82
N ALA A 31 12.01 -1.77 -7.33
CA ALA A 31 11.46 -0.48 -7.68
C ALA A 31 12.32 0.67 -7.10
N PRO A 32 12.47 1.80 -7.83
CA PRO A 32 13.14 2.98 -7.31
C PRO A 32 12.42 3.56 -6.09
N SER A 33 13.16 4.22 -5.20
CA SER A 33 12.66 4.70 -3.90
C SER A 33 11.44 5.61 -4.01
N TYR A 34 11.35 6.45 -5.05
CA TYR A 34 10.20 7.33 -5.26
C TYR A 34 8.89 6.56 -5.56
N LEU A 35 8.98 5.35 -6.17
CA LEU A 35 7.82 4.49 -6.39
C LEU A 35 7.43 3.74 -5.11
N LYS A 36 8.41 3.31 -4.32
CA LYS A 36 8.16 2.75 -2.98
C LYS A 36 7.46 3.77 -2.08
N GLU A 37 7.96 5.01 -2.07
CA GLU A 37 7.34 6.14 -1.37
C GLU A 37 5.92 6.41 -1.88
N ALA A 38 5.70 6.41 -3.20
CA ALA A 38 4.38 6.61 -3.78
C ALA A 38 3.39 5.51 -3.36
N ALA A 39 3.82 4.23 -3.35
CA ALA A 39 3.00 3.11 -2.90
C ALA A 39 2.62 3.23 -1.42
N LEU A 40 3.60 3.56 -0.56
CA LEU A 40 3.35 3.78 0.87
C LEU A 40 2.40 4.97 1.10
N ARG A 41 2.59 6.09 0.38
CA ARG A 41 1.70 7.25 0.45
C ARG A 41 0.26 6.88 0.08
N TRP A 42 0.09 6.16 -1.03
CA TRP A 42 -1.23 5.71 -1.48
C TRP A 42 -1.95 4.93 -0.38
N TYR A 43 -1.23 4.01 0.27
CA TYR A 43 -1.77 3.20 1.36
C TYR A 43 -2.19 4.04 2.58
N ILE A 44 -1.38 5.03 2.96
CA ILE A 44 -1.70 5.93 4.08
C ILE A 44 -2.93 6.80 3.76
N VAL A 45 -3.05 7.30 2.53
CA VAL A 45 -4.21 8.12 2.11
C VAL A 45 -5.51 7.33 2.15
N LEU A 46 -5.49 6.08 1.67
CA LEU A 46 -6.68 5.22 1.66
C LEU A 46 -7.11 4.81 3.07
N ASN A 47 -6.14 4.65 3.98
CA ASN A 47 -6.41 4.25 5.36
C ASN A 47 -6.67 5.42 6.30
N GLY A 48 -6.26 6.64 5.95
CA GLY A 48 -6.26 7.81 6.83
C GLY A 48 -7.54 8.64 6.82
N ARG A 49 -8.72 8.04 7.07
CA ARG A 49 -9.96 8.82 7.34
C ARG A 49 -10.15 9.03 8.85
N PRO A 50 -9.94 10.25 9.39
CA PRO A 50 -10.11 10.52 10.81
C PRO A 50 -11.54 10.22 11.27
N GLY A 51 -11.69 9.58 12.43
CA GLY A 51 -13.00 9.35 13.08
C GLY A 51 -13.75 8.10 12.63
N PHE A 52 -13.27 7.36 11.63
CA PHE A 52 -13.87 6.08 11.26
C PHE A 52 -13.37 4.96 12.18
N ARG A 53 -14.29 4.13 12.72
CA ARG A 53 -13.97 3.02 13.65
C ARG A 53 -14.59 1.68 13.24
N GLY A 54 -14.99 1.55 11.97
CA GLY A 54 -15.55 0.29 11.47
C GLY A 54 -14.50 -0.83 11.42
N PHE A 55 -14.98 -2.08 11.45
CA PHE A 55 -14.12 -3.28 11.40
C PHE A 55 -13.09 -3.24 10.26
N GLY A 56 -13.54 -2.94 9.03
CA GLY A 56 -12.65 -2.84 7.87
C GLY A 56 -11.54 -1.79 8.05
N PHE A 57 -11.81 -0.69 8.75
CA PHE A 57 -10.79 0.32 9.01
C PHE A 57 -9.73 -0.17 10.00
N VAL A 58 -10.14 -0.82 11.10
CA VAL A 58 -9.20 -1.35 12.09
C VAL A 58 -8.29 -2.41 11.47
N THR A 59 -8.85 -3.30 10.64
CA THR A 59 -8.07 -4.32 9.94
C THR A 59 -7.10 -3.71 8.93
N ARG A 60 -7.54 -2.73 8.13
CA ARG A 60 -6.70 -2.08 7.10
C ARG A 60 -5.49 -1.35 7.68
N GLN A 61 -5.61 -0.77 8.88
CA GLN A 61 -4.50 -0.12 9.59
C GLN A 61 -3.36 -1.07 9.95
N ARG A 62 -3.60 -2.40 9.93
CA ARG A 62 -2.59 -3.42 10.23
C ARG A 62 -1.86 -3.92 8.98
N VAL A 63 -2.34 -3.58 7.78
CA VAL A 63 -1.72 -4.01 6.53
C VAL A 63 -0.50 -3.15 6.24
N ARG A 64 0.58 -3.79 5.79
CA ARG A 64 1.87 -3.16 5.47
C ARG A 64 2.30 -3.53 4.07
N VAL A 65 2.90 -2.60 3.34
CA VAL A 65 3.57 -2.88 2.07
C VAL A 65 4.97 -3.39 2.38
N THR A 66 5.33 -4.59 1.89
CA THR A 66 6.63 -5.23 2.18
C THR A 66 7.53 -5.37 0.95
N GLU A 67 6.95 -5.37 -0.26
CA GLU A 67 7.68 -5.41 -1.52
C GLU A 67 7.02 -4.50 -2.55
N VAL A 68 7.84 -3.77 -3.31
CA VAL A 68 7.43 -3.13 -4.56
C VAL A 68 8.46 -3.44 -5.63
N SER A 69 8.01 -4.10 -6.69
CA SER A 69 8.84 -4.53 -7.80
C SER A 69 8.22 -4.14 -9.15
N LEU A 70 9.08 -3.94 -10.13
CA LEU A 70 8.74 -3.73 -11.52
C LEU A 70 9.19 -4.94 -12.32
N GLU A 71 8.26 -5.50 -13.08
CA GLU A 71 8.49 -6.68 -13.91
C GLU A 71 7.82 -6.48 -15.28
N PRO A 72 8.33 -7.09 -16.36
CA PRO A 72 7.62 -7.10 -17.63
C PRO A 72 6.22 -7.70 -17.45
N SER A 73 5.20 -7.11 -18.07
CA SER A 73 3.85 -7.66 -18.01
C SER A 73 3.81 -9.03 -18.67
N VAL A 74 3.11 -9.98 -18.05
CA VAL A 74 2.88 -11.32 -18.58
C VAL A 74 2.06 -11.27 -19.88
N ASP A 75 1.15 -10.30 -19.97
CA ASP A 75 0.26 -10.14 -21.14
C ASP A 75 0.93 -9.40 -22.30
N ASP A 76 1.90 -8.52 -22.01
CA ASP A 76 2.56 -7.68 -23.00
C ASP A 76 3.99 -7.32 -22.54
N PRO A 77 5.03 -8.00 -23.07
CA PRO A 77 6.42 -7.76 -22.67
C PRO A 77 6.95 -6.34 -22.92
N GLU A 78 6.29 -5.56 -23.79
CA GLU A 78 6.67 -4.15 -24.01
C GLU A 78 6.17 -3.23 -22.89
N LYS A 79 5.26 -3.72 -22.04
CA LYS A 79 4.74 -2.99 -20.88
C LYS A 79 5.43 -3.44 -19.60
N ILE A 80 5.63 -2.48 -18.70
CA ILE A 80 6.08 -2.73 -17.33
C ILE A 80 4.85 -2.87 -16.45
N SER A 81 4.77 -3.96 -15.70
CA SER A 81 3.82 -4.19 -14.62
C SER A 81 4.47 -3.83 -13.28
N ALA A 82 3.67 -3.26 -12.38
CA ALA A 82 4.06 -3.05 -11.00
C ALA A 82 3.49 -4.18 -10.15
N LYS A 83 4.36 -4.86 -9.42
CA LYS A 83 4.01 -5.86 -8.43
C LYS A 83 4.19 -5.25 -7.04
N MET A 84 3.16 -5.38 -6.21
CA MET A 84 3.16 -4.95 -4.83
C MET A 84 2.78 -6.12 -3.93
N VAL A 85 3.56 -6.35 -2.88
CA VAL A 85 3.23 -7.34 -1.84
C VAL A 85 2.83 -6.61 -0.59
N THR A 86 1.68 -6.98 -0.05
CA THR A 86 1.16 -6.49 1.21
C THR A 86 1.00 -7.64 2.20
N GLU A 87 1.30 -7.37 3.45
CA GLU A 87 1.23 -8.33 4.54
C GLU A 87 0.40 -7.79 5.70
N LEU A 88 -0.26 -8.68 6.40
CA LEU A 88 -1.00 -8.38 7.61
C LEU A 88 -0.85 -9.53 8.60
N GLU A 89 -0.59 -9.20 9.86
CA GLU A 89 -0.62 -10.14 10.97
C GLU A 89 -2.06 -10.47 11.33
N VAL A 90 -2.42 -11.75 11.25
CA VAL A 90 -3.75 -12.24 11.64
C VAL A 90 -3.80 -12.40 13.15
N THR A 91 -4.78 -11.74 13.77
CA THR A 91 -5.02 -11.77 15.22
C THR A 91 -6.38 -12.39 15.53
N PRO A 92 -6.64 -12.85 16.77
CA PRO A 92 -7.86 -13.59 17.10
C PRO A 92 -9.19 -12.86 16.81
N ASP A 93 -9.21 -11.52 16.85
CA ASP A 93 -10.38 -10.69 16.51
C ASP A 93 -10.77 -10.73 15.02
N MET A 94 -9.91 -11.30 14.18
CA MET A 94 -10.12 -11.49 12.75
C MET A 94 -10.54 -12.93 12.40
N CYS A 95 -10.57 -13.82 13.39
CA CYS A 95 -10.92 -15.23 13.19
C CYS A 95 -12.34 -15.53 13.64
N ASN A 96 -12.92 -16.58 13.07
CA ASN A 96 -14.17 -17.17 13.53
C ASN A 96 -13.97 -18.01 14.80
N VAL A 97 -15.03 -18.66 15.27
CA VAL A 97 -15.01 -19.51 16.48
C VAL A 97 -14.06 -20.71 16.38
N ASP A 98 -13.70 -21.13 15.17
CA ASP A 98 -12.77 -22.23 14.90
C ASP A 98 -11.31 -21.75 14.77
N GLY A 99 -11.06 -20.45 14.96
CA GLY A 99 -9.72 -19.85 14.82
C GLY A 99 -9.29 -19.63 13.37
N ILE A 100 -10.19 -19.76 12.40
CA ILE A 100 -9.94 -19.54 10.98
C ILE A 100 -10.20 -18.09 10.63
N LEU A 101 -9.34 -17.48 9.82
CA LEU A 101 -9.52 -16.11 9.32
C LEU A 101 -10.92 -15.94 8.69
N GLU A 102 -11.65 -14.92 9.12
CA GLU A 102 -13.01 -14.65 8.68
C GLU A 102 -13.02 -14.16 7.21
N GLN A 103 -14.07 -14.51 6.46
CA GLN A 103 -14.15 -14.26 5.01
C GLN A 103 -14.18 -12.77 4.67
N GLY A 104 -14.87 -11.95 5.48
CA GLY A 104 -14.86 -10.50 5.38
C GLY A 104 -13.46 -9.89 5.54
N CYS A 105 -12.61 -10.44 6.40
CA CYS A 105 -11.19 -10.05 6.46
C CYS A 105 -10.44 -10.36 5.16
N MET A 106 -10.60 -11.57 4.62
CA MET A 106 -9.97 -11.97 3.36
C MET A 106 -10.41 -11.07 2.20
N CYS A 107 -11.71 -10.81 2.08
CA CYS A 107 -12.26 -9.90 1.10
C CYS A 107 -11.72 -8.48 1.25
N GLY A 108 -11.59 -8.01 2.50
CA GLY A 108 -10.97 -6.72 2.79
C GLY A 108 -9.54 -6.62 2.29
N LEU A 109 -8.72 -7.66 2.50
CA LEU A 109 -7.33 -7.70 2.02
C LEU A 109 -7.23 -7.70 0.50
N MET A 110 -8.07 -8.48 -0.18
CA MET A 110 -8.10 -8.53 -1.64
C MET A 110 -8.52 -7.20 -2.27
N ASP A 111 -9.46 -6.49 -1.64
CA ASP A 111 -9.91 -5.16 -2.11
C ASP A 111 -8.80 -4.11 -1.98
N GLU A 112 -8.00 -4.16 -0.92
CA GLU A 112 -6.88 -3.23 -0.75
C GLU A 112 -5.70 -3.52 -1.68
N ALA A 113 -5.41 -4.79 -1.97
CA ALA A 113 -4.28 -5.16 -2.84
C ALA A 113 -4.53 -4.84 -4.32
N ARG A 114 -5.79 -4.60 -4.74
CA ARG A 114 -6.17 -4.36 -6.14
C ARG A 114 -6.26 -2.86 -6.52
N ARG A 115 -6.29 -1.95 -5.54
CA ARG A 115 -6.55 -0.52 -5.76
C ARG A 115 -5.32 0.30 -6.14
#